data_AF-A0A527GD82-F1
#
_entry.id   AF-A0A527GD82-F1
#
_cell.length_a   1.000
_cell.length_b   1.000
_cell.length_c   1.000
_cell.angle_alpha   90.00
_cell.angle_beta   90.00
_cell.angle_gamma   90.00
#
_symmetry.space_group_name_H-M   'P 1'
#
loop_
_entity.id
_entity.type
_entity.pdbx_description
1 polymer ?
#
loop_
_entity_poly.entity_id
_entity_poly.type
_entity_poly.pdbx_seq_one_letter_code
_entity_poly.pdbx_strand_id
1 'polypeptide(L)' 'LTMAAIFHAPGDATGFNQYGRFSNPTWDAVEHMLAHLEDAPCVAFPSGMAAISAAFFAVLKTGDRILLPSDGY' A
#
# COMPACT_ATOMS: atom_id res chain seq x y z
N LEU A 1 -0.51 -18.48 1.02
CA LEU A 1 0.30 -17.34 1.50
C LEU A 1 1.63 -17.37 0.78
N THR A 2 1.97 -16.31 0.06
CA THR A 2 3.24 -16.18 -0.68
C THR A 2 4.25 -15.46 0.18
N MET A 3 5.26 -16.17 0.68
CA MET A 3 6.27 -15.63 1.61
C MET A 3 7.58 -15.20 0.92
N ALA A 4 7.65 -15.31 -0.42
CA ALA A 4 8.84 -14.98 -1.17
C ALA A 4 9.10 -13.46 -1.16
N ALA A 5 10.34 -13.08 -0.85
CA ALA A 5 10.79 -11.69 -0.98
C ALA A 5 11.17 -11.36 -2.43
N ILE A 6 11.75 -12.31 -3.17
CA ILE A 6 12.25 -12.13 -4.54
C ILE A 6 11.58 -13.15 -5.45
N PHE A 7 11.24 -12.73 -6.67
CA PHE A 7 10.64 -13.57 -7.71
C PHE A 7 11.59 -13.69 -8.90
N HIS A 8 11.51 -14.82 -9.60
CA HIS A 8 12.22 -15.01 -10.86
C HIS A 8 11.52 -14.20 -11.96
N ALA A 9 12.21 -13.21 -12.51
CA ALA A 9 11.72 -12.47 -13.67
C ALA A 9 12.20 -13.13 -14.98
N PRO A 10 11.33 -13.26 -16.00
CA PRO A 10 11.81 -13.46 -17.36
C PRO A 10 12.62 -12.23 -17.80
N GLY A 11 13.50 -12.37 -18.80
CA GLY A 11 14.49 -11.35 -19.15
C GLY A 11 13.97 -9.90 -19.17
N ASP A 12 12.82 -9.64 -19.81
CA ASP A 12 12.04 -8.42 -19.56
C ASP A 12 11.07 -8.65 -18.40
N ALA A 13 11.31 -7.95 -17.30
CA ALA A 13 10.59 -8.10 -16.05
C ALA A 13 9.33 -7.22 -15.96
N THR A 14 9.01 -6.46 -17.01
CA THR A 14 7.84 -5.59 -17.06
C THR A 14 6.55 -6.39 -16.88
N GLY A 15 5.71 -5.99 -15.93
CA GLY A 15 4.43 -6.67 -15.65
C GLY A 15 4.55 -7.96 -14.84
N PHE A 16 5.75 -8.36 -14.41
CA PHE A 16 5.96 -9.51 -13.53
C PHE A 16 6.28 -9.09 -12.11
N ASN A 17 5.90 -9.92 -11.14
CA ASN A 17 6.35 -9.78 -9.77
C ASN A 17 7.87 -9.95 -9.73
N GLN A 18 8.57 -8.98 -9.14
CA GLN A 18 10.04 -8.98 -9.03
C GLN A 18 10.46 -9.03 -7.56
N TYR A 19 9.86 -8.16 -6.75
CA TYR A 19 10.20 -8.02 -5.34
C TYR A 19 8.93 -7.78 -4.51
N GLY A 20 8.77 -8.58 -3.46
CA GLY A 20 7.56 -8.63 -2.64
C GLY A 20 7.17 -7.29 -2.01
N ARG A 21 8.13 -6.39 -1.79
CA ARG A 21 7.83 -5.04 -1.30
C ARG A 21 6.95 -4.23 -2.25
N PHE A 22 7.04 -4.48 -3.56
CA PHE A 22 6.32 -3.71 -4.58
C PHE A 22 5.04 -4.39 -5.02
N SER A 23 5.06 -5.72 -5.09
CA SER A 23 3.89 -6.52 -5.48
C SER A 23 4.10 -7.94 -5.00
N ASN A 24 3.06 -8.51 -4.38
CA ASN A 24 2.95 -9.95 -4.33
C ASN A 24 1.52 -10.44 -4.19
N PRO A 25 1.26 -11.67 -4.71
CA PRO A 25 -0.09 -12.16 -4.92
C PRO A 25 -0.98 -12.18 -3.66
N THR A 26 -0.38 -12.32 -2.48
CA THR A 26 -1.13 -12.32 -1.22
C THR A 26 -1.57 -10.90 -0.82
N TRP A 27 -0.72 -9.90 -1.04
CA TRP A 27 -1.08 -8.49 -0.82
C TRP A 27 -2.07 -8.00 -1.87
N ASP A 28 -1.80 -8.30 -3.15
CA ASP A 28 -2.65 -7.90 -4.27
C ASP A 28 -4.10 -8.43 -4.09
N ALA A 29 -4.27 -9.65 -3.57
CA ALA A 29 -5.58 -10.24 -3.34
C ALA A 29 -6.41 -9.49 -2.27
N VAL A 30 -5.80 -9.08 -1.17
CA VAL A 30 -6.51 -8.32 -0.12
C VAL A 30 -6.79 -6.89 -0.57
N GLU A 31 -5.82 -6.27 -1.26
CA GLU A 31 -5.98 -4.93 -1.83
C GLU A 31 -7.11 -4.90 -2.87
N HIS A 32 -7.20 -5.91 -3.73
CA HIS A 32 -8.28 -6.02 -4.71
C HIS A 32 -9.67 -6.13 -4.06
N MET A 33 -9.80 -6.95 -3.01
CA MET A 33 -11.07 -7.10 -2.31
C MET A 33 -11.48 -5.82 -1.57
N LEU A 34 -10.54 -5.17 -0.89
CA LEU A 34 -10.81 -3.88 -0.24
C LEU A 34 -11.16 -2.81 -1.26
N ALA A 35 -10.45 -2.77 -2.39
CA ALA A 35 -10.72 -1.82 -3.46
C ALA A 35 -12.13 -1.99 -4.04
N HIS A 36 -12.60 -3.22 -4.15
CA HIS A 36 -13.97 -3.50 -4.57
C HIS A 36 -15.02 -3.02 -3.56
N LEU A 37 -14.74 -3.12 -2.26
CA LEU A 37 -15.65 -2.68 -1.20
C LEU A 37 -15.71 -1.16 -1.07
N GLU A 38 -14.58 -0.48 -1.23
CA GLU A 38 -14.45 0.97 -1.07
C GLU A 38 -14.68 1.76 -2.37
N ASP A 39 -14.84 1.07 -3.51
CA ASP A 39 -14.91 1.66 -4.86
C ASP A 39 -13.72 2.60 -5.15
N ALA A 40 -12.52 2.21 -4.68
CA ALA A 40 -11.31 3.01 -4.77
C ALA A 40 -10.05 2.14 -4.79
N PRO A 41 -8.91 2.61 -5.35
CA PRO A 41 -7.64 1.90 -5.22
C PRO A 41 -7.22 1.73 -3.76
N CYS A 42 -6.72 0.55 -3.40
CA CYS A 42 -6.25 0.25 -2.05
C CYS A 42 -4.78 -0.19 -2.04
N VAL A 43 -4.08 0.14 -0.96
CA VAL A 43 -2.69 -0.28 -0.70
C VAL A 43 -2.57 -0.71 0.76
N ALA A 44 -1.98 -1.88 1.00
CA ALA A 44 -1.80 -2.45 2.32
C ALA A 44 -0.52 -1.94 3.00
N PHE A 45 -0.60 -1.68 4.30
CA PHE A 45 0.52 -1.26 5.15
C PHE A 45 0.65 -2.20 6.35
N PRO A 46 1.85 -2.31 6.96
CA PRO A 46 2.07 -3.21 8.09
C PRO A 46 1.30 -2.82 9.37
N SER A 47 0.76 -1.61 9.44
CA SER A 47 -0.12 -1.15 10.53
C SER A 47 -0.98 0.05 10.09
N GLY A 48 -2.02 0.36 10.88
CA GLY A 48 -2.84 1.57 10.67
C GLY A 48 -2.02 2.86 10.75
N MET A 49 -1.09 2.96 11.71
CA MET A 49 -0.21 4.13 11.81
C MET A 49 0.75 4.28 10.62
N ALA A 50 1.19 3.17 10.02
CA ALA A 50 1.98 3.21 8.79
C ALA A 50 1.14 3.71 7.60
N ALA A 51 -0.13 3.32 7.50
CA ALA A 51 -1.05 3.83 6.47
C ALA A 51 -1.29 5.34 6.63
N ILE A 52 -1.58 5.81 7.86
CA ILE A 52 -1.77 7.24 8.15
C ILE A 52 -0.50 8.04 7.82
N SER A 53 0.67 7.53 8.23
CA SER A 53 1.96 8.18 7.97
C SER A 53 2.26 8.26 6.47
N ALA A 54 1.98 7.19 5.71
CA ALA A 54 2.17 7.18 4.27
C ALA A 54 1.27 8.21 3.56
N ALA A 55 0.01 8.33 3.98
CA ALA A 55 -0.89 9.37 3.47
C ALA A 55 -0.31 10.77 3.72
N PHE A 56 0.15 11.05 4.94
CA PHE A 56 0.77 12.34 5.28
C PHE A 56 2.02 12.63 4.44
N PHE A 57 2.93 11.66 4.28
CA PHE A 57 4.13 11.85 3.46
C PHE A 57 3.81 11.99 1.96
N ALA A 58 2.71 11.41 1.48
CA ALA A 58 2.33 11.51 0.08
C ALA A 58 1.73 12.88 -0.28
N VAL A 59 1.00 13.52 0.64
CA VAL A 59 0.23 14.74 0.32
C VAL A 59 0.66 16.01 1.03
N LEU A 60 1.44 15.93 2.12
CA LEU A 60 1.82 17.11 2.91
C LEU A 60 3.27 17.54 2.68
N LYS A 61 3.53 18.81 2.96
CA LYS A 61 4.87 19.39 3.07
C LYS A 61 4.97 20.32 4.27
N THR A 62 6.20 20.71 4.60
CA THR A 62 6.47 21.68 5.67
C THR A 62 5.69 22.97 5.47
N GLY A 63 4.97 23.39 6.51
CA GLY A 63 4.15 24.59 6.52
C GLY A 63 2.65 24.35 6.29
N ASP A 64 2.27 23.16 5.83
CA ASP A 64 0.85 22.78 5.71
C ASP A 64 0.19 22.62 7.08
N ARG A 65 -1.14 22.76 7.11
CA ARG A 65 -1.97 22.59 8.32
C ARG A 65 -3.07 21.59 8.02
N ILE A 66 -3.32 20.67 8.95
CA ILE A 66 -4.34 19.62 8.83
C ILE A 66 -5.46 19.92 9.82
N LEU A 67 -6.71 19.74 9.42
CA LEU A 67 -7.86 19.72 10.33
C LEU A 67 -8.04 18.30 10.88
N LEU A 68 -8.03 18.17 12.20
CA LEU A 68 -8.25 16.89 12.89
C LEU A 68 -9.51 16.97 13.76
N PRO A 69 -10.26 15.87 13.90
CA PRO A 69 -11.30 15.75 14.91
C PRO A 69 -10.74 15.99 16.32
N SER A 70 -11.56 16.51 17.24
CA SER A 70 -11.16 16.69 18.64
C SER A 70 -11.02 15.38 19.42
N ASP A 71 -11.60 14.30 18.90
CA ASP A 71 -11.54 12.95 19.43
C ASP A 71 -11.34 11.97 18.27
N GLY A 72 -10.37 11.09 18.43
CA GLY A 72 -9.89 10.18 17.40
C GLY A 72 -8.68 9.41 17.92
N TYR A 73 -8.40 8.27 17.29
CA TYR A 73 -7.16 7.54 17.51
C TYR A 73 -5.94 8.34 17.02
#